data_AF-A0A3D1PL75-F1
#
_entry.id   AF-A0A3D1PL75-F1
#
_cell.length_a   1.000
_cell.length_b   1.000
_cell.length_c   1.000
_cell.angle_alpha   90.00
_cell.angle_beta   90.00
_cell.angle_gamma   90.00
#
_symmetry.space_group_name_H-M   'P 1'
#
loop_
_entity.id
_entity.type
_entity.pdbx_description
1 polymer ?
#
loop_
_entity_poly.entity_id
_entity_poly.type
_entity_poly.pdbx_seq_one_letter_code
_entity_poly.pdbx_strand_id
1 'polypeptide(L)'
;MDKRTEFVDSLKVDVPNEEELLKNLLDKKYEEYAKIYENKNVQDYFHYVIAAIMLSQHQRYEDFTVEIPYRFKAPKSIKDKLEDYASRTSLSYDTNTNEPKIDLKNINDIFAMKIIACNRPPTFYSNDPEIQELIEEKKKNHRILGEMQEFKSKLIKDDFSNPKVYNYSCTKVDYYEKCKQLLNQIKTLISPEAENLLNYYNKQIADIENCLAFMKAANNENQPIDNEDILNNKMNFFKALDDFTSRVHDKLDLAVLTKQVDSLFENNELFEKLHISQSPKAMKKKRTKDGFVSNFLYIDTLFGTIECQLQSQHEYQEGNYGYAAHTNLKGKAISPFRIPEPKDKEKINEFVQEIKEVAPKSFLSRIDSTEKDRVVTQQFSDYQNYKNLVSQVTKGDPCEKYILNYFSKLYALKDKIFKSQESSLGITEYDINEYLSSPTFEKILKTSKKDKELSL
;
A
#
# COMPACT_ATOMS: atom_id res chain seq x y z
N MET A 1 -4.83 -69.06 4.79
CA MET A 1 -5.12 -67.64 5.05
C MET A 1 -6.61 -67.51 5.28
N ASP A 2 -7.00 -66.81 6.34
CA ASP A 2 -8.39 -66.72 6.79
C ASP A 2 -9.15 -65.73 5.90
N LYS A 3 -10.25 -66.17 5.26
CA LYS A 3 -11.04 -65.35 4.31
C LYS A 3 -11.61 -64.08 4.96
N ARG A 4 -11.67 -64.04 6.29
CA ARG A 4 -12.05 -62.87 7.07
C ARG A 4 -10.99 -61.77 7.04
N THR A 5 -9.71 -62.13 7.02
CA THR A 5 -8.60 -61.16 6.97
C THR A 5 -8.52 -60.51 5.59
N GLU A 6 -8.68 -61.29 4.51
CA GLU A 6 -8.75 -60.75 3.13
C GLU A 6 -9.95 -59.81 2.93
N PHE A 7 -11.11 -60.12 3.51
CA PHE A 7 -12.29 -59.26 3.41
C PHE A 7 -12.12 -57.95 4.21
N VAL A 8 -11.53 -58.01 5.41
CA VAL A 8 -11.25 -56.82 6.25
C VAL A 8 -10.16 -55.94 5.62
N ASP A 9 -9.14 -56.54 5.00
CA ASP A 9 -8.12 -55.79 4.25
C ASP A 9 -8.69 -55.22 2.93
N SER A 10 -9.67 -55.86 2.29
CA SER A 10 -10.38 -55.31 1.12
C SER A 10 -11.36 -54.17 1.46
N LEU A 11 -11.68 -53.99 2.74
CA LEU A 11 -12.54 -52.93 3.27
C LEU A 11 -11.75 -51.71 3.78
N LYS A 12 -10.42 -51.79 3.84
CA LYS A 12 -9.57 -50.62 4.05
C LYS A 12 -9.60 -49.79 2.77
N VAL A 13 -10.57 -48.90 2.69
CA VAL A 13 -10.52 -47.76 1.78
C VAL A 13 -9.21 -47.04 2.09
N ASP A 14 -8.32 -46.90 1.11
CA ASP A 14 -7.14 -46.04 1.20
C ASP A 14 -7.64 -44.60 1.41
N VAL A 15 -7.85 -44.23 2.67
CA VAL A 15 -8.09 -42.84 3.05
C VAL A 15 -6.76 -42.13 2.80
N PRO A 16 -6.70 -41.12 1.90
CA PRO A 16 -5.47 -40.37 1.68
C PRO A 16 -4.92 -39.91 3.02
N ASN A 17 -3.62 -40.10 3.25
CA ASN A 17 -2.99 -39.60 4.46
C ASN A 17 -3.26 -38.09 4.56
N GLU A 18 -3.52 -37.57 5.76
CA GLU A 18 -3.87 -36.16 6.00
C GLU A 18 -2.91 -35.18 5.33
N GLU A 19 -1.62 -35.52 5.31
CA GLU A 19 -0.56 -34.78 4.63
C GLU A 19 -0.76 -34.69 3.11
N GLU A 20 -1.23 -35.76 2.47
CA GLU A 20 -1.48 -35.82 1.03
C GLU A 20 -2.72 -35.01 0.66
N LEU A 21 -3.77 -35.06 1.48
CA LEU A 21 -4.97 -34.25 1.31
C LEU A 21 -4.65 -32.75 1.43
N LEU A 22 -3.88 -32.36 2.45
CA LEU A 22 -3.46 -30.99 2.66
C LEU A 22 -2.59 -30.50 1.50
N LYS A 23 -1.63 -31.32 1.05
CA LYS A 23 -0.77 -30.99 -0.09
C LYS A 23 -1.59 -30.78 -1.37
N ASN A 24 -2.50 -31.70 -1.69
CA ASN A 24 -3.37 -31.56 -2.87
C ASN A 24 -4.24 -30.31 -2.81
N LEU A 25 -4.75 -29.96 -1.62
CA LEU A 25 -5.52 -28.71 -1.42
C LEU A 25 -4.64 -27.47 -1.64
N LEU A 26 -3.41 -27.47 -1.11
CA LEU A 26 -2.46 -26.36 -1.26
C LEU A 26 -2.05 -26.19 -2.72
N ASP A 27 -1.75 -27.28 -3.43
CA ASP A 27 -1.40 -27.27 -4.84
C ASP A 27 -2.56 -26.70 -5.69
N LYS A 28 -3.80 -27.17 -5.44
CA LYS A 28 -5.00 -26.63 -6.11
C LYS A 28 -5.18 -25.13 -5.85
N LYS A 29 -5.05 -24.68 -4.58
CA LYS A 29 -5.16 -23.26 -4.21
C LYS A 29 -4.05 -22.42 -4.81
N TYR A 30 -2.83 -22.94 -4.86
CA TYR A 30 -1.71 -22.27 -5.51
C TYR A 30 -1.98 -22.10 -7.01
N GLU A 31 -2.43 -23.13 -7.71
CA GLU A 31 -2.77 -23.06 -9.14
C GLU A 31 -3.88 -22.03 -9.42
N GLU A 32 -4.93 -21.98 -8.59
CA GLU A 32 -6.00 -20.97 -8.67
C GLU A 32 -5.43 -19.54 -8.61
N TYR A 33 -4.51 -19.30 -7.67
CA TYR A 33 -3.95 -17.97 -7.42
C TYR A 33 -2.82 -17.59 -8.38
N ALA A 34 -2.00 -18.56 -8.80
CA ALA A 34 -0.90 -18.36 -9.75
C ALA A 34 -1.45 -17.94 -11.13
N LYS A 35 -2.63 -18.43 -11.54
CA LYS A 35 -3.32 -17.98 -12.76
C LYS A 35 -3.53 -16.47 -12.80
N ILE A 36 -3.80 -15.83 -11.66
CA ILE A 36 -3.96 -14.36 -11.59
C ILE A 36 -2.63 -13.66 -11.93
N TYR A 37 -1.50 -14.21 -11.48
CA TYR A 37 -0.17 -13.68 -11.78
C TYR A 37 0.32 -14.00 -13.19
N GLU A 38 -0.07 -15.12 -13.78
CA GLU A 38 0.52 -15.63 -15.04
C GLU A 38 -0.36 -15.39 -16.27
N ASN A 39 -1.68 -15.49 -16.13
CA ASN A 39 -2.60 -15.45 -17.26
C ASN A 39 -2.87 -14.01 -17.70
N LYS A 40 -2.43 -13.67 -18.91
CA LYS A 40 -2.61 -12.34 -19.50
C LYS A 40 -4.08 -11.93 -19.59
N ASN A 41 -4.99 -12.85 -19.94
CA ASN A 41 -6.41 -12.53 -20.04
C ASN A 41 -7.00 -12.15 -18.67
N VAL A 42 -6.55 -12.82 -17.60
CA VAL A 42 -6.96 -12.48 -16.23
C VAL A 42 -6.40 -11.12 -15.83
N GLN A 43 -5.14 -10.83 -16.18
CA GLN A 43 -4.52 -9.52 -15.94
C GLN A 43 -5.26 -8.41 -16.69
N ASP A 44 -5.60 -8.63 -17.96
CA ASP A 44 -6.38 -7.70 -18.79
C ASP A 44 -7.74 -7.40 -18.15
N TYR A 45 -8.45 -8.42 -17.64
CA TYR A 45 -9.67 -8.19 -16.87
C TYR A 45 -9.46 -7.22 -15.69
N PHE A 46 -8.41 -7.43 -14.90
CA PHE A 46 -8.10 -6.50 -13.80
C PHE A 46 -7.73 -5.11 -14.31
N HIS A 47 -7.00 -4.98 -15.43
CA HIS A 47 -6.70 -3.69 -16.03
C HIS A 47 -7.97 -2.91 -16.40
N TYR A 48 -8.97 -3.60 -16.99
CA TYR A 48 -10.28 -3.00 -17.29
C TYR A 48 -11.10 -2.68 -16.03
N VAL A 49 -11.02 -3.51 -14.98
CA VAL A 49 -11.65 -3.21 -13.68
C VAL A 49 -11.04 -1.94 -13.06
N ILE A 50 -9.72 -1.80 -13.06
CA ILE A 50 -9.05 -0.58 -12.57
C ILE A 50 -9.49 0.63 -13.39
N ALA A 51 -9.48 0.53 -14.72
CA ALA A 51 -9.88 1.62 -15.59
C ALA A 51 -11.34 2.03 -15.35
N ALA A 52 -12.25 1.07 -15.20
CA ALA A 52 -13.66 1.33 -14.90
C ALA A 52 -13.84 2.09 -13.59
N ILE A 53 -13.13 1.69 -12.52
CA ILE A 53 -13.16 2.38 -11.22
C ILE A 53 -12.65 3.83 -11.38
N MET A 54 -11.52 4.02 -12.07
CA MET A 54 -10.94 5.35 -12.27
C MET A 54 -11.82 6.27 -13.11
N LEU A 55 -12.38 5.77 -14.22
CA LEU A 55 -13.28 6.54 -15.06
C LEU A 55 -14.56 6.91 -14.30
N SER A 56 -15.16 5.96 -13.59
CA SER A 56 -16.36 6.22 -12.75
C SER A 56 -16.07 7.29 -11.69
N GLN A 57 -14.91 7.22 -11.04
CA GLN A 57 -14.48 8.23 -10.08
C GLN A 57 -14.29 9.60 -10.74
N HIS A 58 -13.59 9.65 -11.88
CA HIS A 58 -13.28 10.89 -12.60
C HIS A 58 -14.54 11.58 -13.13
N GLN A 59 -15.48 10.82 -13.69
CA GLN A 59 -16.73 11.32 -14.24
C GLN A 59 -17.68 11.83 -13.15
N ARG A 60 -17.74 11.16 -11.99
CA ARG A 60 -18.65 11.53 -10.89
C ARG A 60 -18.09 12.63 -9.99
N TYR A 61 -16.77 12.71 -9.85
CA TYR A 61 -16.09 13.62 -8.93
C TYR A 61 -15.04 14.46 -9.66
N GLU A 62 -15.51 15.44 -10.42
CA GLU A 62 -14.66 16.43 -11.08
C GLU A 62 -13.73 17.11 -10.06
N ASP A 63 -12.51 17.44 -10.49
CA ASP A 63 -11.42 18.01 -9.68
C ASP A 63 -10.86 17.16 -8.53
N PHE A 64 -11.43 15.97 -8.26
CA PHE A 64 -10.86 15.02 -7.31
C PHE A 64 -10.01 13.98 -8.04
N THR A 65 -8.68 14.11 -7.95
CA THR A 65 -7.78 13.20 -8.66
C THR A 65 -7.35 12.06 -7.75
N VAL A 66 -7.51 10.83 -8.25
CA VAL A 66 -6.99 9.63 -7.60
C VAL A 66 -5.90 8.97 -8.44
N GLU A 67 -4.97 8.31 -7.76
CA GLU A 67 -4.06 7.36 -8.38
C GLU A 67 -4.34 5.95 -7.84
N ILE A 68 -4.26 4.95 -8.73
CA ILE A 68 -4.45 3.54 -8.34
C ILE A 68 -3.16 2.76 -8.62
N PRO A 69 -2.25 2.65 -7.64
CA PRO A 69 -1.22 1.63 -7.69
C PRO A 69 -1.82 0.27 -7.31
N TYR A 70 -1.47 -0.74 -8.10
CA TYR A 70 -1.87 -2.11 -7.85
C TYR A 70 -0.77 -3.08 -8.26
N ARG A 71 -0.88 -4.32 -7.76
CA ARG A 71 0.07 -5.36 -8.10
C ARG A 71 -0.55 -6.75 -8.02
N PHE A 72 -0.07 -7.62 -8.90
CA PHE A 72 -0.21 -9.07 -8.74
C PHE A 72 0.93 -9.55 -7.84
N LYS A 73 0.59 -10.23 -6.73
CA LYS A 73 1.57 -10.77 -5.80
C LYS A 73 2.45 -11.82 -6.47
N ALA A 74 3.73 -11.82 -6.06
CA ALA A 74 4.70 -12.77 -6.55
C ALA A 74 4.32 -14.22 -6.17
N PRO A 75 4.62 -15.22 -7.02
CA PRO A 75 4.32 -16.62 -6.75
C PRO A 75 4.86 -17.12 -5.40
N LYS A 76 6.10 -16.77 -5.03
CA LYS A 76 6.67 -17.13 -3.72
C LYS A 76 5.84 -16.60 -2.56
N SER A 77 5.37 -15.35 -2.65
CA SER A 77 4.54 -14.75 -1.60
C SER A 77 3.18 -15.45 -1.46
N ILE A 78 2.68 -16.09 -2.53
CA ILE A 78 1.45 -16.88 -2.48
C ILE A 78 1.73 -18.21 -1.77
N LYS A 79 2.81 -18.92 -2.16
CA LYS A 79 3.25 -20.18 -1.52
C LYS A 79 3.47 -19.99 -0.02
N ASP A 80 4.32 -19.04 0.36
CA ASP A 80 4.66 -18.76 1.77
C ASP A 80 3.40 -18.48 2.61
N LYS A 81 2.38 -17.82 2.01
CA LYS A 81 1.14 -17.47 2.71
C LYS A 81 0.16 -18.65 2.82
N LEU A 82 0.10 -19.51 1.80
CA LEU A 82 -0.65 -20.76 1.85
C LEU A 82 -0.06 -21.71 2.90
N GLU A 83 1.27 -21.83 2.97
CA GLU A 83 1.98 -22.61 4.00
C GLU A 83 1.73 -22.05 5.41
N ASP A 84 1.80 -20.72 5.59
CA ASP A 84 1.47 -20.10 6.88
C ASP A 84 0.03 -20.41 7.30
N TYR A 85 -0.93 -20.37 6.37
CA TYR A 85 -2.32 -20.71 6.67
C TYR A 85 -2.47 -22.20 6.99
N ALA A 86 -1.84 -23.09 6.23
CA ALA A 86 -1.85 -24.52 6.47
C ALA A 86 -1.33 -24.85 7.87
N SER A 87 -0.23 -24.20 8.30
CA SER A 87 0.37 -24.43 9.62
C SER A 87 -0.53 -24.06 10.81
N ARG A 88 -1.59 -23.28 10.56
CA ARG A 88 -2.54 -22.79 11.58
C ARG A 88 -3.92 -23.41 11.46
N THR A 89 -4.18 -24.15 10.39
CA THR A 89 -5.47 -24.82 10.17
C THR A 89 -5.47 -26.17 10.86
N SER A 90 -6.52 -26.44 11.63
CA SER A 90 -6.78 -27.76 12.21
C SER A 90 -7.64 -28.61 11.27
N LEU A 91 -7.35 -29.91 11.18
CA LEU A 91 -8.22 -30.87 10.50
C LEU A 91 -9.57 -30.96 11.23
N SER A 92 -10.65 -30.87 10.46
CA SER A 92 -12.00 -31.19 10.93
C SER A 92 -12.52 -32.41 10.19
N TYR A 93 -13.55 -33.06 10.71
CA TYR A 93 -14.21 -34.17 10.03
C TYR A 93 -15.68 -33.79 9.79
N ASP A 94 -16.18 -34.08 8.59
CA ASP A 94 -17.58 -33.90 8.29
C ASP A 94 -18.43 -34.88 9.12
N THR A 95 -19.44 -34.35 9.80
CA THR A 95 -20.24 -35.11 10.78
C THR A 95 -21.13 -36.17 10.15
N ASN A 96 -21.38 -36.10 8.84
CA ASN A 96 -22.29 -37.00 8.12
C ASN A 96 -21.54 -38.07 7.32
N THR A 97 -20.39 -37.70 6.74
CA THR A 97 -19.59 -38.55 5.85
C THR A 97 -18.35 -39.12 6.52
N ASN A 98 -17.95 -38.57 7.68
CA ASN A 98 -16.70 -38.89 8.38
C ASN A 98 -15.44 -38.67 7.52
N GLU A 99 -15.56 -37.84 6.48
CA GLU A 99 -14.46 -37.46 5.61
C GLU A 99 -13.65 -36.29 6.21
N PRO A 100 -12.31 -36.30 6.05
CA PRO A 100 -11.46 -35.20 6.48
C PRO A 100 -11.77 -33.92 5.70
N LYS A 101 -11.99 -32.82 6.42
CA LYS A 101 -12.26 -31.49 5.88
C LYS A 101 -11.25 -30.48 6.43
N ILE A 102 -10.49 -29.87 5.51
CA ILE A 102 -9.54 -28.80 5.80
C ILE A 102 -10.13 -27.51 5.26
N ASP A 103 -10.50 -26.57 6.14
CA ASP A 103 -10.95 -25.23 5.74
C ASP A 103 -9.76 -24.28 5.73
N LEU A 104 -9.13 -24.14 4.56
CA LEU A 104 -8.04 -23.21 4.36
C LEU A 104 -8.58 -21.82 4.03
N LYS A 105 -8.18 -20.83 4.82
CA LYS A 105 -8.56 -19.44 4.61
C LYS A 105 -8.14 -18.93 3.23
N ASN A 106 -9.04 -18.24 2.52
CA ASN A 106 -8.72 -17.60 1.25
C ASN A 106 -7.71 -16.44 1.40
N ILE A 107 -6.88 -16.25 0.37
CA ILE A 107 -5.96 -15.11 0.28
C ILE A 107 -6.64 -13.98 -0.51
N ASN A 108 -7.19 -12.98 0.18
CA ASN A 108 -7.91 -11.88 -0.47
C ASN A 108 -7.01 -10.77 -1.05
N ASP A 109 -5.69 -10.86 -0.85
CA ASP A 109 -4.71 -9.84 -1.25
C ASP A 109 -3.73 -10.33 -2.33
N ILE A 110 -4.12 -11.34 -3.12
CA ILE A 110 -3.35 -11.83 -4.28
C ILE A 110 -3.21 -10.73 -5.33
N PHE A 111 -4.33 -10.06 -5.58
CA PHE A 111 -4.36 -8.77 -6.24
C PHE A 111 -4.46 -7.70 -5.15
N ALA A 112 -3.39 -6.90 -5.00
CA ALA A 112 -3.36 -5.84 -4.01
C ALA A 112 -3.53 -4.50 -4.72
N MET A 113 -4.58 -3.77 -4.38
CA MET A 113 -4.91 -2.47 -4.96
C MET A 113 -4.96 -1.41 -3.85
N LYS A 114 -4.55 -0.20 -4.22
CA LYS A 114 -4.81 0.99 -3.40
C LYS A 114 -5.43 2.08 -4.24
N ILE A 115 -6.33 2.86 -3.66
CA ILE A 115 -6.81 4.11 -4.25
C ILE A 115 -6.30 5.24 -3.36
N ILE A 116 -5.56 6.17 -3.97
CA ILE A 116 -4.88 7.25 -3.26
C ILE A 116 -5.56 8.56 -3.62
N ALA A 117 -5.99 9.33 -2.61
CA ALA A 117 -6.40 10.70 -2.81
C ALA A 117 -5.17 11.58 -3.05
N CYS A 118 -5.03 12.18 -4.24
CA CYS A 118 -3.86 12.98 -4.61
C CYS A 118 -4.15 14.48 -4.55
N ASN A 119 -5.14 14.95 -5.29
CA ASN A 119 -5.56 16.36 -5.29
C ASN A 119 -7.07 16.43 -5.09
N ARG A 120 -7.48 17.54 -4.50
CA ARG A 120 -8.88 17.92 -4.33
C ARG A 120 -9.07 19.36 -4.78
N PRO A 121 -10.32 19.76 -5.08
CA PRO A 121 -10.61 21.16 -5.30
C PRO A 121 -10.21 22.01 -4.07
N PRO A 122 -9.67 23.23 -4.27
CA PRO A 122 -9.24 24.11 -3.19
C PRO A 122 -10.34 24.41 -2.17
N THR A 123 -11.56 24.52 -2.68
CA THR A 123 -12.81 24.68 -1.92
C THR A 123 -13.67 23.43 -2.09
N PHE A 124 -14.09 22.87 -0.96
CA PHE A 124 -14.93 21.68 -0.92
C PHE A 124 -16.06 21.89 0.10
N TYR A 125 -17.27 21.49 -0.26
CA TYR A 125 -18.48 21.60 0.57
C TYR A 125 -19.22 20.26 0.56
N SER A 126 -19.83 19.90 1.69
CA SER A 126 -20.60 18.67 1.83
C SER A 126 -21.81 18.87 2.73
N ASN A 127 -22.94 18.22 2.49
CA ASN A 127 -24.05 18.23 3.46
C ASN A 127 -23.89 17.16 4.55
N ASP A 128 -22.87 16.31 4.45
CA ASP A 128 -22.57 15.26 5.42
C ASP A 128 -21.98 15.86 6.70
N PRO A 129 -22.59 15.64 7.89
CA PRO A 129 -22.13 16.22 9.15
C PRO A 129 -20.70 15.82 9.55
N GLU A 130 -20.31 14.57 9.34
CA GLU A 130 -18.96 14.06 9.66
C GLU A 130 -17.92 14.77 8.79
N ILE A 131 -18.23 14.92 7.50
CA ILE A 131 -17.34 15.63 6.56
C ILE A 131 -17.27 17.12 6.88
N GLN A 132 -18.38 17.76 7.28
CA GLN A 132 -18.38 19.17 7.66
C GLN A 132 -17.55 19.46 8.91
N GLU A 133 -17.60 18.59 9.92
CA GLU A 133 -16.74 18.71 11.10
C GLU A 133 -15.25 18.65 10.70
N LEU A 134 -14.88 17.73 9.81
CA LEU A 134 -13.52 17.61 9.29
C LEU A 134 -13.09 18.81 8.42
N ILE A 135 -14.01 19.44 7.69
CA ILE A 135 -13.76 20.69 6.96
C ILE A 135 -13.42 21.82 7.95
N GLU A 136 -14.16 21.96 9.04
CA GLU A 136 -13.90 22.97 10.06
C GLU A 136 -12.59 22.69 10.84
N GLU A 137 -12.30 21.43 11.17
CA GLU A 137 -10.99 21.02 11.75
C GLU A 137 -9.84 21.45 10.83
N LYS A 138 -9.96 21.15 9.52
CA LYS A 138 -8.97 21.56 8.51
C LYS A 138 -8.83 23.10 8.46
N LYS A 139 -9.93 23.86 8.45
CA LYS A 139 -9.87 25.34 8.43
C LYS A 139 -9.13 25.89 9.64
N LYS A 140 -9.37 25.34 10.83
CA LYS A 140 -8.62 25.69 12.05
C LYS A 140 -7.14 25.37 11.90
N ASN A 141 -6.80 24.18 11.40
CA ASN A 141 -5.40 23.77 11.18
C ASN A 141 -4.69 24.65 10.15
N HIS A 142 -5.37 25.11 9.10
CA HIS A 142 -4.80 26.04 8.13
C HIS A 142 -4.41 27.39 8.73
N ARG A 143 -5.19 27.90 9.71
CA ARG A 143 -4.84 29.14 10.41
C ARG A 143 -3.54 28.97 11.19
N ILE A 144 -3.43 27.87 11.95
CA ILE A 144 -2.20 27.52 12.68
C ILE A 144 -1.04 27.34 11.71
N LEU A 145 -1.25 26.64 10.59
CA LEU A 145 -0.22 26.46 9.57
C LEU A 145 0.29 27.80 9.02
N GLY A 146 -0.61 28.76 8.75
CA GLY A 146 -0.24 30.12 8.35
C GLY A 146 0.69 30.79 9.37
N GLU A 147 0.33 30.77 10.66
CA GLU A 147 1.16 31.31 11.75
C GLU A 147 2.55 30.65 11.80
N MET A 148 2.64 29.34 11.57
CA MET A 148 3.90 28.62 11.59
C MET A 148 4.74 28.87 10.34
N GLN A 149 4.12 29.07 9.16
CA GLN A 149 4.84 29.48 7.95
C GLN A 149 5.39 30.90 8.09
N GLU A 150 4.65 31.82 8.71
CA GLU A 150 5.17 33.15 9.06
C GLU A 150 6.37 33.04 10.01
N PHE A 151 6.31 32.16 11.01
CA PHE A 151 7.46 31.92 11.88
C PHE A 151 8.65 31.32 11.12
N LYS A 152 8.41 30.33 10.25
CA LYS A 152 9.43 29.74 9.35
C LYS A 152 10.16 30.83 8.54
N SER A 153 9.43 31.78 7.98
CA SER A 153 9.99 32.87 7.17
C SER A 153 10.96 33.77 7.95
N LYS A 154 10.80 33.87 9.27
CA LYS A 154 11.71 34.61 10.14
C LYS A 154 13.02 33.86 10.41
N LEU A 155 13.01 32.53 10.31
CA LEU A 155 14.15 31.65 10.59
C LEU A 155 15.04 31.40 9.36
N ILE A 156 14.53 31.63 8.15
CA ILE A 156 15.26 31.38 6.90
C ILE A 156 15.60 32.71 6.23
N LYS A 157 16.89 32.93 5.94
CA LYS A 157 17.34 34.13 5.23
C LYS A 157 17.24 33.97 3.71
N ASP A 158 17.56 32.78 3.21
CA ASP A 158 17.45 32.43 1.78
C ASP A 158 17.03 30.96 1.65
N ASP A 159 15.78 30.73 1.24
CA ASP A 159 15.20 29.38 1.13
C ASP A 159 15.70 28.62 -0.12
N PHE A 160 16.39 29.30 -1.05
CA PHE A 160 16.93 28.72 -2.28
C PHE A 160 18.42 28.35 -2.20
N SER A 161 19.09 28.74 -1.11
CA SER A 161 20.49 28.39 -0.86
C SER A 161 20.68 26.92 -0.46
N ASN A 162 21.77 26.29 -0.94
CA ASN A 162 22.18 24.94 -0.51
C ASN A 162 23.68 24.93 -0.15
N PRO A 163 24.06 24.80 1.14
CA PRO A 163 23.17 24.61 2.29
C PRO A 163 22.32 25.85 2.61
N LYS A 164 21.18 25.65 3.30
CA LYS A 164 20.29 26.75 3.71
C LYS A 164 20.99 27.72 4.64
N VAL A 165 20.71 29.02 4.47
CA VAL A 165 21.19 30.08 5.36
C VAL A 165 20.09 30.49 6.34
N TYR A 166 20.35 30.35 7.63
CA TYR A 166 19.41 30.63 8.71
C TYR A 166 19.57 32.02 9.31
N ASN A 167 18.48 32.52 9.88
CA ASN A 167 18.45 33.71 10.72
C ASN A 167 18.25 33.27 12.18
N TYR A 168 19.12 33.73 13.06
CA TYR A 168 19.15 33.35 14.48
C TYR A 168 18.53 34.42 15.40
N SER A 169 17.71 35.31 14.84
CA SER A 169 17.18 36.47 15.57
C SER A 169 16.06 36.14 16.58
N CYS A 170 15.52 34.92 16.58
CA CYS A 170 14.52 34.51 17.58
C CYS A 170 15.19 33.97 18.84
N THR A 171 14.48 34.06 19.97
CA THR A 171 14.96 33.46 21.22
C THR A 171 14.81 31.93 21.17
N LYS A 172 15.63 31.22 21.95
CA LYS A 172 15.48 29.77 22.15
C LYS A 172 14.11 29.43 22.72
N VAL A 173 13.60 30.24 23.66
CA VAL A 173 12.27 30.05 24.26
C VAL A 173 11.18 30.10 23.19
N ASP A 174 11.16 31.13 22.34
CA ASP A 174 10.17 31.26 21.27
C ASP A 174 10.24 30.07 20.30
N TYR A 175 11.45 29.66 19.93
CA TYR A 175 11.66 28.53 19.02
C TYR A 175 11.12 27.21 19.61
N TYR A 176 11.46 26.90 20.85
CA TYR A 176 11.05 25.67 21.51
C TYR A 176 9.54 25.66 21.83
N GLU A 177 8.95 26.80 22.19
CA GLU A 177 7.49 26.92 22.34
C GLU A 177 6.76 26.69 21.01
N LYS A 178 7.30 27.20 19.88
CA LYS A 178 6.73 26.91 18.55
C LYS A 178 6.86 25.44 18.16
N CYS A 179 7.97 24.79 18.50
CA CYS A 179 8.10 23.33 18.36
C CYS A 179 7.02 22.60 19.17
N LYS A 180 6.88 22.92 20.46
CA LYS A 180 5.88 22.32 21.34
C LYS A 180 4.45 22.55 20.85
N GLN A 181 4.14 23.75 20.35
CA GLN A 181 2.82 24.07 19.78
C GLN A 181 2.50 23.15 18.58
N LEU A 182 3.44 22.99 17.64
CA LEU A 182 3.30 22.09 16.50
C LEU A 182 3.13 20.63 16.91
N LEU A 183 3.99 20.13 17.82
CA LEU A 183 3.92 18.73 18.28
C LEU A 183 2.60 18.41 18.97
N ASN A 184 2.08 19.33 19.79
CA ASN A 184 0.76 19.17 20.40
C ASN A 184 -0.35 19.15 19.34
N GLN A 185 -0.26 20.00 18.31
CA GLN A 185 -1.26 20.00 17.24
C GLN A 185 -1.19 18.72 16.38
N ILE A 186 0.00 18.23 16.05
CA ILE A 186 0.19 16.94 15.36
C ILE A 186 -0.51 15.80 16.11
N LYS A 187 -0.35 15.71 17.44
CA LYS A 187 -1.02 14.68 18.24
C LYS A 187 -2.53 14.66 18.09
N THR A 188 -3.17 15.82 17.88
CA THR A 188 -4.63 15.88 17.66
C THR A 188 -5.05 15.31 16.31
N LEU A 189 -4.13 15.24 15.35
CA LEU A 189 -4.37 14.69 14.01
C LEU A 189 -4.11 13.18 13.94
N ILE A 190 -3.45 12.61 14.94
CA ILE A 190 -3.07 11.19 14.97
C ILE A 190 -4.19 10.36 15.60
N SER A 191 -4.40 9.17 15.07
CA SER A 191 -5.34 8.20 15.66
C SER A 191 -4.92 7.86 17.11
N PRO A 192 -5.87 7.82 18.07
CA PRO A 192 -5.59 7.38 19.43
C PRO A 192 -4.98 5.96 19.52
N GLU A 193 -5.24 5.12 18.52
CA GLU A 193 -4.70 3.75 18.43
C GLU A 193 -3.20 3.71 18.10
N ALA A 194 -2.62 4.82 17.65
CA ALA A 194 -1.20 4.93 17.29
C ALA A 194 -0.30 5.16 18.52
N GLU A 195 -0.41 4.29 19.52
CA GLU A 195 0.26 4.40 20.83
C GLU A 195 1.77 4.69 20.73
N ASN A 196 2.49 3.97 19.85
CA ASN A 196 3.94 4.12 19.73
C ASN A 196 4.32 5.48 19.14
N LEU A 197 3.57 5.93 18.14
CA LEU A 197 3.77 7.23 17.51
C LEU A 197 3.42 8.38 18.46
N LEU A 198 2.33 8.26 19.22
CA LEU A 198 1.95 9.23 20.26
C LEU A 198 3.01 9.31 21.37
N ASN A 199 3.55 8.17 21.80
CA ASN A 199 4.64 8.12 22.78
C ASN A 199 5.92 8.79 22.27
N TYR A 200 6.23 8.62 20.98
CA TYR A 200 7.35 9.31 20.34
C TYR A 200 7.22 10.84 20.43
N TYR A 201 6.04 11.40 20.14
CA TYR A 201 5.82 12.85 20.29
C TYR A 201 5.76 13.31 21.74
N ASN A 202 5.17 12.52 22.64
CA ASN A 202 5.15 12.84 24.07
C ASN A 202 6.57 12.97 24.63
N LYS A 203 7.50 12.11 24.20
CA LYS A 203 8.90 12.19 24.59
C LYS A 203 9.56 13.48 24.08
N GLN A 204 9.32 13.87 22.82
CA GLN A 204 9.85 15.13 22.29
C GLN A 204 9.30 16.36 23.02
N ILE A 205 8.00 16.35 23.36
CA ILE A 205 7.38 17.43 24.14
C ILE A 205 8.01 17.51 25.53
N ALA A 206 8.21 16.38 26.21
CA ALA A 206 8.87 16.35 27.52
C ALA A 206 10.33 16.84 27.45
N ASP A 207 11.08 16.47 26.41
CA ASP A 207 12.44 16.97 26.18
C ASP A 207 12.43 18.50 26.02
N ILE A 208 11.48 19.05 25.26
CA ILE A 208 11.30 20.50 25.08
C ILE A 208 10.94 21.19 26.40
N GLU A 209 10.00 20.63 27.17
CA GLU A 209 9.57 21.19 28.45
C GLU A 209 10.72 21.24 29.47
N ASN A 210 11.57 20.21 29.48
CA ASN A 210 12.78 20.21 30.31
C ASN A 210 13.77 21.30 29.87
N CYS A 211 13.97 21.49 28.56
CA CYS A 211 14.83 22.57 28.04
C CYS A 211 14.30 23.95 28.42
N LEU A 212 12.99 24.19 28.28
CA LEU A 212 12.35 25.45 28.66
C LEU A 212 12.46 25.70 30.17
N ALA A 213 12.22 24.68 31.00
CA ALA A 213 12.35 24.79 32.45
C ALA A 213 13.80 25.11 32.88
N PHE A 214 14.78 24.48 32.24
CA PHE A 214 16.20 24.77 32.48
C PHE A 214 16.56 26.20 32.10
N MET A 215 16.12 26.69 30.93
CA MET A 215 16.39 28.07 30.50
C MET A 215 15.82 29.10 31.45
N LYS A 216 14.59 28.86 31.94
CA LYS A 216 13.95 29.69 32.95
C LYS A 216 14.72 29.69 34.26
N ALA A 217 15.14 28.52 34.75
CA ALA A 217 15.93 28.41 35.97
C ALA A 217 17.32 29.07 35.85
N ALA A 218 17.91 29.07 34.65
CA ALA A 218 19.20 29.67 34.36
C ALA A 218 19.14 31.16 34.00
N ASN A 219 17.95 31.79 33.96
CA ASN A 219 17.73 33.16 33.46
C ASN A 219 18.25 33.41 32.03
N ASN A 220 18.20 32.38 31.18
CA ASN A 220 18.69 32.42 29.79
C ASN A 220 17.57 32.56 28.76
N GLU A 221 16.41 33.10 29.16
CA GLU A 221 15.20 33.15 28.32
C GLU A 221 15.40 33.98 27.03
N ASN A 222 16.27 34.99 27.07
CA ASN A 222 16.55 35.89 25.94
C ASN A 222 17.69 35.39 25.03
N GLN A 223 18.24 34.20 25.27
CA GLN A 223 19.34 33.69 24.46
C GLN A 223 18.85 33.43 23.01
N PRO A 224 19.55 33.93 21.98
CA PRO A 224 19.19 33.62 20.59
C PRO A 224 19.42 32.15 20.29
N ILE A 225 18.67 31.61 19.33
CA ILE A 225 18.93 30.27 18.80
C ILE A 225 20.30 30.18 18.13
N ASP A 226 20.82 28.97 17.99
CA ASP A 226 22.04 28.68 17.24
C ASP A 226 21.87 27.47 16.30
N ASN A 227 22.96 27.04 15.68
CA ASN A 227 22.95 25.87 14.80
C ASN A 227 22.63 24.57 15.52
N GLU A 228 22.97 24.44 16.81
CA GLU A 228 22.67 23.23 17.56
C GLU A 228 21.16 23.10 17.76
N ASP A 229 20.45 24.21 18.01
CA ASP A 229 18.98 24.21 18.13
C ASP A 229 18.30 23.85 16.80
N ILE A 230 18.73 24.46 15.68
CA ILE A 230 18.13 24.23 14.35
C ILE A 230 18.43 22.81 13.83
N LEU A 231 19.60 22.25 14.14
CA LEU A 231 20.00 20.93 13.66
C LEU A 231 19.64 19.81 14.64
N ASN A 232 19.05 20.13 15.80
CA ASN A 232 18.63 19.14 16.78
C ASN A 232 17.48 18.27 16.24
N ASN A 233 17.81 17.06 15.80
CA ASN A 233 16.84 16.11 15.23
C ASN A 233 15.68 15.74 16.17
N LYS A 234 15.81 15.92 17.49
CA LYS A 234 14.76 15.61 18.47
C LYS A 234 13.80 16.76 18.74
N MET A 235 14.21 18.00 18.46
CA MET A 235 13.45 19.22 18.78
C MET A 235 13.57 20.21 17.63
N ASN A 236 13.15 19.77 16.43
CA ASN A 236 13.35 20.50 15.20
C ASN A 236 12.04 21.14 14.71
N PHE A 237 11.99 22.47 14.65
CA PHE A 237 10.82 23.20 14.17
C PHE A 237 10.45 22.83 12.74
N PHE A 238 11.44 22.77 11.82
CA PHE A 238 11.18 22.49 10.40
C PHE A 238 10.60 21.09 10.19
N LYS A 239 11.14 20.08 10.89
CA LYS A 239 10.57 18.72 10.81
C LYS A 239 9.16 18.65 11.38
N ALA A 240 8.92 19.29 12.51
CA ALA A 240 7.58 19.35 13.09
C ALA A 240 6.60 20.10 12.16
N LEU A 241 7.05 21.15 11.48
CA LEU A 241 6.23 21.89 10.53
C LEU A 241 5.93 21.05 9.28
N ASP A 242 6.92 20.37 8.72
CA ASP A 242 6.74 19.51 7.55
C ASP A 242 5.75 18.37 7.85
N ASP A 243 5.90 17.71 9.00
CA ASP A 243 5.01 16.62 9.47
C ASP A 243 3.60 17.12 9.80
N PHE A 244 3.46 18.31 10.42
CA PHE A 244 2.15 18.93 10.61
C PHE A 244 1.49 19.22 9.27
N THR A 245 2.22 19.88 8.35
CA THR A 245 1.74 20.25 7.01
C THR A 245 1.21 19.04 6.25
N SER A 246 1.93 17.92 6.27
CA SER A 246 1.52 16.71 5.57
C SER A 246 0.26 16.07 6.16
N ARG A 247 0.01 16.23 7.47
CA ARG A 247 -1.14 15.61 8.17
C ARG A 247 -2.42 16.42 8.16
N VAL A 248 -2.35 17.73 7.88
CA VAL A 248 -3.50 18.65 7.94
C VAL A 248 -4.68 18.17 7.10
N HIS A 249 -4.42 17.40 6.04
CA HIS A 249 -5.42 17.00 5.06
C HIS A 249 -5.97 15.58 5.25
N ASP A 250 -5.22 14.70 5.92
CA ASP A 250 -5.39 13.25 5.81
C ASP A 250 -6.75 12.72 6.25
N LYS A 251 -7.22 13.13 7.43
CA LYS A 251 -8.49 12.64 7.97
C LYS A 251 -9.65 12.97 7.01
N LEU A 252 -9.68 14.21 6.53
CA LEU A 252 -10.71 14.67 5.61
C LEU A 252 -10.58 13.97 4.25
N ASP A 253 -9.37 13.86 3.72
CA ASP A 253 -9.14 13.25 2.40
C ASP A 253 -9.47 11.76 2.40
N LEU A 254 -9.10 11.02 3.45
CA LEU A 254 -9.48 9.63 3.61
C LEU A 254 -11.00 9.49 3.77
N ALA A 255 -11.66 10.34 4.56
CA ALA A 255 -13.11 10.28 4.76
C ALA A 255 -13.90 10.56 3.48
N VAL A 256 -13.50 11.59 2.73
CA VAL A 256 -14.09 11.94 1.43
C VAL A 256 -13.86 10.81 0.43
N LEU A 257 -12.63 10.36 0.25
CA LEU A 257 -12.29 9.26 -0.66
C LEU A 257 -13.12 8.00 -0.33
N THR A 258 -13.27 7.70 0.96
CA THR A 258 -14.05 6.55 1.40
C THR A 258 -15.50 6.64 0.94
N LYS A 259 -16.18 7.76 1.18
CA LYS A 259 -17.58 7.94 0.76
C LYS A 259 -17.74 7.98 -0.76
N GLN A 260 -16.78 8.60 -1.46
CA GLN A 260 -16.78 8.66 -2.92
C GLN A 260 -16.69 7.27 -3.53
N VAL A 261 -15.67 6.49 -3.15
CA VAL A 261 -15.45 5.14 -3.69
C VAL A 261 -16.61 4.20 -3.33
N ASP A 262 -17.14 4.29 -2.10
CA ASP A 262 -18.31 3.51 -1.65
C ASP A 262 -19.51 3.74 -2.57
N SER A 263 -19.82 5.00 -2.87
CA SER A 263 -20.95 5.33 -3.73
C SER A 263 -20.79 4.95 -5.20
N LEU A 264 -19.55 4.67 -5.69
CA LEU A 264 -19.33 4.23 -7.07
C LEU A 264 -20.01 2.91 -7.38
N PHE A 265 -20.31 2.09 -6.37
CA PHE A 265 -20.98 0.80 -6.52
C PHE A 265 -22.51 0.93 -6.59
N GLU A 266 -23.07 2.12 -6.37
CA GLU A 266 -24.51 2.38 -6.49
C GLU A 266 -24.90 2.58 -7.97
N ASN A 267 -25.71 1.67 -8.52
CA ASN A 267 -26.28 1.76 -9.87
C ASN A 267 -25.24 1.97 -11.00
N ASN A 268 -24.08 1.35 -10.89
CA ASN A 268 -23.00 1.49 -11.87
C ASN A 268 -23.06 0.35 -12.91
N GLU A 269 -23.62 0.67 -14.08
CA GLU A 269 -23.79 -0.30 -15.17
C GLU A 269 -22.47 -0.92 -15.64
N LEU A 270 -21.37 -0.15 -15.64
CA LEU A 270 -20.06 -0.65 -16.04
C LEU A 270 -19.55 -1.70 -15.06
N PHE A 271 -19.78 -1.48 -13.77
CA PHE A 271 -19.40 -2.41 -12.71
C PHE A 271 -20.21 -3.71 -12.79
N GLU A 272 -21.52 -3.60 -13.05
CA GLU A 272 -22.39 -4.76 -13.25
C GLU A 272 -21.92 -5.62 -14.43
N LYS A 273 -21.61 -5.00 -15.58
CA LYS A 273 -21.10 -5.70 -16.78
C LYS A 273 -19.75 -6.38 -16.54
N LEU A 274 -18.87 -5.76 -15.74
CA LEU A 274 -17.59 -6.34 -15.34
C LEU A 274 -17.70 -7.37 -14.20
N HIS A 275 -18.92 -7.64 -13.72
CA HIS A 275 -19.18 -8.52 -12.58
C HIS A 275 -18.36 -8.13 -11.34
N ILE A 276 -18.29 -6.82 -11.06
CA ILE A 276 -17.72 -6.29 -9.83
C ILE A 276 -18.80 -5.72 -8.94
N SER A 277 -18.73 -6.04 -7.65
CA SER A 277 -19.67 -5.56 -6.64
C SER A 277 -18.98 -5.38 -5.31
N GLN A 278 -19.59 -4.58 -4.43
CA GLN A 278 -19.11 -4.45 -3.07
C GLN A 278 -19.45 -5.72 -2.27
N SER A 279 -18.49 -6.25 -1.51
CA SER A 279 -18.70 -7.43 -0.67
C SER A 279 -19.59 -7.11 0.55
N PRO A 280 -20.37 -8.05 1.11
CA PRO A 280 -21.24 -7.80 2.27
C PRO A 280 -20.52 -7.33 3.54
N LYS A 281 -19.22 -7.68 3.69
CA LYS A 281 -18.33 -7.11 4.72
C LYS A 281 -17.59 -5.89 4.18
N ALA A 282 -18.36 -4.98 3.59
CA ALA A 282 -17.93 -3.94 2.67
C ALA A 282 -16.67 -3.19 3.11
N MET A 283 -16.62 -2.79 4.39
CA MET A 283 -15.61 -1.85 4.84
C MET A 283 -15.00 -2.19 6.19
N LYS A 284 -13.68 -2.01 6.30
CA LYS A 284 -12.93 -2.17 7.54
C LYS A 284 -11.95 -1.01 7.72
N LYS A 285 -12.08 -0.28 8.83
CA LYS A 285 -11.06 0.71 9.23
C LYS A 285 -9.92 -0.04 9.92
N LYS A 286 -8.67 0.24 9.52
CA LYS A 286 -7.48 -0.29 10.19
C LYS A 286 -6.62 0.88 10.65
N ARG A 287 -6.33 0.91 11.95
CA ARG A 287 -5.30 1.75 12.54
C ARG A 287 -4.34 0.84 13.32
N THR A 288 -3.07 1.20 13.42
CA THR A 288 -2.08 0.40 14.17
C THR A 288 -1.33 1.27 15.17
N LYS A 289 -0.68 0.61 16.13
CA LYS A 289 0.17 1.26 17.15
C LYS A 289 1.28 2.13 16.57
N ASP A 290 1.74 1.80 15.36
CA ASP A 290 2.78 2.54 14.65
C ASP A 290 2.22 3.63 13.72
N GLY A 291 0.93 3.96 13.81
CA GLY A 291 0.34 5.04 13.03
C GLY A 291 0.01 4.67 11.58
N PHE A 292 0.00 3.39 11.21
CA PHE A 292 -0.57 2.98 9.92
C PHE A 292 -2.07 3.28 9.92
N VAL A 293 -2.54 3.95 8.88
CA VAL A 293 -3.94 4.28 8.67
C VAL A 293 -4.37 3.88 7.26
N SER A 294 -5.47 3.13 7.16
CA SER A 294 -6.15 2.87 5.90
C SER A 294 -7.59 2.40 6.14
N ASN A 295 -8.48 2.70 5.19
CA ASN A 295 -9.80 2.09 5.11
C ASN A 295 -9.77 1.01 4.04
N PHE A 296 -10.30 -0.17 4.35
CA PHE A 296 -10.29 -1.33 3.48
C PHE A 296 -11.68 -1.50 2.89
N LEU A 297 -11.74 -1.62 1.57
CA LEU A 297 -12.94 -1.94 0.80
C LEU A 297 -12.75 -3.34 0.19
N TYR A 298 -13.73 -4.21 0.36
CA TYR A 298 -13.71 -5.55 -0.24
C TYR A 298 -14.57 -5.57 -1.49
N ILE A 299 -13.98 -5.90 -2.64
CA ILE A 299 -14.63 -5.88 -3.95
C ILE A 299 -14.69 -7.32 -4.45
N ASP A 300 -15.88 -7.82 -4.70
CA ASP A 300 -16.08 -9.13 -5.33
C ASP A 300 -15.85 -8.99 -6.84
N THR A 301 -15.10 -9.93 -7.42
CA THR A 301 -14.77 -9.96 -8.86
C THR A 301 -15.03 -11.35 -9.44
N LEU A 302 -14.81 -11.52 -10.75
CA LEU A 302 -14.85 -12.84 -11.39
C LEU A 302 -13.84 -13.85 -10.78
N PHE A 303 -12.73 -13.36 -10.22
CA PHE A 303 -11.64 -14.19 -9.67
C PHE A 303 -11.57 -14.14 -8.14
N GLY A 304 -12.69 -13.81 -7.49
CA GLY A 304 -12.82 -13.77 -6.03
C GLY A 304 -12.77 -12.36 -5.46
N THR A 305 -12.90 -12.28 -4.13
CA THR A 305 -12.88 -11.01 -3.39
C THR A 305 -11.47 -10.46 -3.30
N ILE A 306 -11.27 -9.23 -3.77
CA ILE A 306 -10.02 -8.49 -3.63
C ILE A 306 -10.13 -7.46 -2.51
N GLU A 307 -9.00 -7.26 -1.83
CA GLU A 307 -8.84 -6.24 -0.81
C GLU A 307 -8.27 -4.94 -1.42
N CYS A 308 -9.05 -3.85 -1.33
CA CYS A 308 -8.64 -2.51 -1.75
C CYS A 308 -8.34 -1.63 -0.54
N GLN A 309 -7.20 -0.95 -0.55
CA GLN A 309 -6.82 0.03 0.47
C GLN A 309 -7.11 1.45 0.00
N LEU A 310 -7.92 2.19 0.75
CA LEU A 310 -8.11 3.62 0.58
C LEU A 310 -7.15 4.34 1.53
N GLN A 311 -6.40 5.30 0.99
CA GLN A 311 -5.38 6.06 1.72
C GLN A 311 -5.35 7.51 1.26
N SER A 312 -5.03 8.44 2.17
CA SER A 312 -4.54 9.76 1.76
C SER A 312 -3.15 9.66 1.12
N GLN A 313 -2.70 10.71 0.42
CA GLN A 313 -1.35 10.74 -0.13
C GLN A 313 -0.26 10.58 0.94
N HIS A 314 -0.40 11.25 2.09
CA HIS A 314 0.55 11.13 3.19
C HIS A 314 0.54 9.71 3.77
N GLU A 315 -0.63 9.12 4.01
CA GLU A 315 -0.73 7.75 4.53
C GLU A 315 -0.11 6.71 3.59
N TYR A 316 -0.25 6.90 2.28
CA TYR A 316 0.41 6.05 1.29
C TYR A 316 1.94 6.21 1.35
N GLN A 317 2.44 7.44 1.46
CA GLN A 317 3.87 7.71 1.59
C GLN A 317 4.45 7.15 2.90
N GLU A 318 3.80 7.40 4.04
CA GLU A 318 4.21 6.89 5.34
C GLU A 318 4.14 5.36 5.42
N GLY A 319 3.14 4.74 4.79
CA GLY A 319 3.04 3.28 4.71
C GLY A 319 4.15 2.64 3.88
N ASN A 320 4.78 3.39 2.97
CA ASN A 320 5.88 2.91 2.13
C ASN A 320 7.26 3.27 2.70
N TYR A 321 7.40 4.45 3.33
CA TYR A 321 8.72 5.02 3.69
C TYR A 321 8.80 5.62 5.11
N GLY A 322 7.68 5.74 5.82
CA GLY A 322 7.58 6.42 7.11
C GLY A 322 7.66 5.51 8.33
N TYR A 323 7.22 6.01 9.50
CA TYR A 323 7.29 5.27 10.77
C TYR A 323 6.44 3.98 10.75
N ALA A 324 5.37 3.99 9.94
CA ALA A 324 4.49 2.86 9.70
C ALA A 324 4.99 1.88 8.61
N ALA A 325 6.13 2.18 7.97
CA ALA A 325 6.62 1.39 6.87
C ALA A 325 7.01 -0.03 7.31
N HIS A 326 6.74 -0.99 6.43
CA HIS A 326 7.10 -2.40 6.63
C HIS A 326 8.62 -2.65 6.68
N THR A 327 9.46 -1.62 6.55
CA THR A 327 10.93 -1.68 6.58
C THR A 327 11.47 -2.21 7.91
N ASN A 328 10.73 -2.05 9.02
CA ASN A 328 11.11 -2.55 10.35
C ASN A 328 10.62 -3.99 10.64
N LEU A 329 9.91 -4.64 9.71
CA LEU A 329 9.48 -6.03 9.88
C LEU A 329 10.64 -6.99 9.60
N LYS A 330 11.20 -7.59 10.66
CA LYS A 330 12.19 -8.66 10.55
C LYS A 330 11.67 -9.77 9.62
N GLY A 331 12.46 -10.14 8.60
CA GLY A 331 12.19 -11.27 7.71
C GLY A 331 11.50 -10.96 6.38
N LYS A 332 11.11 -9.71 6.09
CA LYS A 332 10.54 -9.33 4.77
C LYS A 332 11.59 -8.87 3.74
N ALA A 333 12.80 -8.54 4.17
CA ALA A 333 13.88 -8.15 3.28
C ALA A 333 14.49 -9.40 2.62
N ILE A 334 14.51 -9.42 1.29
CA ILE A 334 15.27 -10.44 0.55
C ILE A 334 16.70 -9.96 0.33
N SER A 335 17.65 -10.87 0.43
CA SER A 335 19.04 -10.56 0.07
C SER A 335 19.15 -10.35 -1.45
N PRO A 336 19.96 -9.40 -1.93
CA PRO A 336 20.17 -9.22 -3.37
C PRO A 336 20.75 -10.49 -3.99
N PHE A 337 20.19 -10.93 -5.11
CA PHE A 337 20.66 -12.08 -5.88
C PHE A 337 21.97 -11.73 -6.56
N ARG A 338 22.83 -12.73 -6.79
CA ARG A 338 24.11 -12.48 -7.44
C ARG A 338 23.88 -12.03 -8.89
N ILE A 339 24.41 -10.86 -9.25
CA ILE A 339 24.33 -10.35 -10.63
C ILE A 339 25.15 -11.29 -11.54
N PRO A 340 24.54 -11.87 -12.58
CA PRO A 340 25.23 -12.77 -13.50
C PRO A 340 26.19 -12.01 -14.41
N GLU A 341 27.18 -12.73 -14.94
CA GLU A 341 28.08 -12.17 -15.96
C GLU A 341 27.32 -11.90 -17.26
N PRO A 342 27.48 -10.73 -17.93
CA PRO A 342 26.64 -10.35 -19.08
C PRO A 342 26.72 -11.27 -20.30
N LYS A 343 27.72 -12.16 -20.34
CA LYS A 343 27.95 -13.11 -21.44
C LYS A 343 27.29 -14.47 -21.19
N ASP A 344 26.91 -14.77 -19.95
CA ASP A 344 26.38 -16.06 -19.52
C ASP A 344 24.84 -16.05 -19.62
N LYS A 345 24.32 -16.43 -20.80
CA LYS A 345 22.88 -16.37 -21.09
C LYS A 345 22.04 -17.28 -20.19
N GLU A 346 22.60 -18.42 -19.79
CA GLU A 346 21.89 -19.38 -18.93
C GLU A 346 21.67 -18.79 -17.54
N LYS A 347 22.74 -18.26 -16.92
CA LYS A 347 22.63 -17.58 -15.62
C LYS A 347 21.79 -16.31 -15.66
N ILE A 348 21.79 -15.59 -16.78
CA ILE A 348 20.88 -14.45 -16.97
C ILE A 348 19.42 -14.92 -16.91
N ASN A 349 19.09 -16.02 -17.61
CA ASN A 349 17.74 -16.55 -17.58
C ASN A 349 17.36 -17.05 -16.18
N GLU A 350 18.24 -17.78 -15.49
CA GLU A 350 18.02 -18.21 -14.10
C GLU A 350 17.75 -17.03 -13.18
N PHE A 351 18.62 -16.01 -13.22
CA PHE A 351 18.48 -14.78 -12.42
C PHE A 351 17.15 -14.07 -12.69
N VAL A 352 16.72 -13.97 -13.95
CA VAL A 352 15.42 -13.35 -14.29
C VAL A 352 14.25 -14.18 -13.77
N GLN A 353 14.33 -15.51 -13.79
CA GLN A 353 13.28 -16.37 -13.23
C GLN A 353 13.22 -16.28 -11.70
N GLU A 354 14.36 -16.26 -11.02
CA GLU A 354 14.43 -16.03 -9.57
C GLU A 354 13.77 -14.70 -9.19
N ILE A 355 14.02 -13.64 -9.97
CA ILE A 355 13.35 -12.34 -9.78
C ILE A 355 11.84 -12.45 -9.96
N LYS A 356 11.36 -13.11 -11.02
CA LYS A 356 9.92 -13.25 -11.28
C LYS A 356 9.19 -14.06 -10.20
N GLU A 357 9.87 -15.03 -9.59
CA GLU A 357 9.31 -15.83 -8.50
C GLU A 357 9.07 -14.99 -7.23
N VAL A 358 9.91 -13.97 -6.97
CA VAL A 358 9.85 -13.15 -5.74
C VAL A 358 9.27 -11.76 -5.93
N ALA A 359 9.35 -11.19 -7.13
CA ALA A 359 8.96 -9.82 -7.41
C ALA A 359 7.50 -9.76 -7.89
N PRO A 360 6.67 -8.87 -7.30
CA PRO A 360 5.31 -8.66 -7.78
C PRO A 360 5.33 -7.94 -9.13
N LYS A 361 4.27 -8.11 -9.92
CA LYS A 361 4.04 -7.29 -11.12
C LYS A 361 3.27 -6.05 -10.70
N SER A 362 3.94 -4.90 -10.67
CA SER A 362 3.36 -3.65 -10.19
C SER A 362 2.97 -2.72 -11.33
N PHE A 363 1.92 -1.95 -11.08
CA PHE A 363 1.32 -1.02 -12.02
C PHE A 363 0.88 0.24 -11.30
N LEU A 364 0.74 1.33 -12.06
CA LEU A 364 0.21 2.59 -11.59
C LEU A 364 -0.73 3.18 -12.65
N SER A 365 -2.00 3.32 -12.28
CA SER A 365 -3.02 3.93 -13.14
C SER A 365 -3.37 5.35 -12.71
N ARG A 366 -3.51 6.22 -13.70
CA ARG A 366 -3.78 7.66 -13.57
C ARG A 366 -4.70 8.12 -14.70
N ILE A 367 -5.46 9.19 -14.49
CA ILE A 367 -6.14 9.88 -15.59
C ILE A 367 -5.08 10.59 -16.45
N ASP A 368 -5.19 10.46 -17.77
CA ASP A 368 -4.29 11.10 -18.73
C ASP A 368 -4.46 12.63 -18.65
N SER A 369 -3.35 13.34 -18.54
CA SER A 369 -3.35 14.80 -18.57
C SER A 369 -3.48 15.37 -19.99
N THR A 370 -3.30 14.53 -21.02
CA THR A 370 -3.26 14.94 -22.43
C THR A 370 -4.55 14.62 -23.18
N GLU A 371 -5.37 13.72 -22.65
CA GLU A 371 -6.62 13.26 -23.27
C GLU A 371 -7.67 13.05 -22.19
N LYS A 372 -8.83 13.71 -22.32
CA LYS A 372 -9.91 13.59 -21.34
C LYS A 372 -10.47 12.17 -21.33
N ASP A 373 -10.90 11.70 -20.16
CA ASP A 373 -11.60 10.42 -20.00
C ASP A 373 -10.78 9.20 -20.48
N ARG A 374 -9.45 9.32 -20.39
CA ARG A 374 -8.51 8.23 -20.65
C ARG A 374 -7.72 7.90 -19.41
N VAL A 375 -7.64 6.61 -19.09
CA VAL A 375 -6.80 6.06 -18.03
C VAL A 375 -5.49 5.58 -18.65
N VAL A 376 -4.36 6.07 -18.15
CA VAL A 376 -3.03 5.57 -18.48
C VAL A 376 -2.54 4.68 -17.35
N THR A 377 -2.21 3.45 -17.68
CA THR A 377 -1.64 2.46 -16.79
C THR A 377 -0.18 2.22 -17.14
N GLN A 378 0.73 2.62 -16.27
CA GLN A 378 2.16 2.31 -16.39
C GLN A 378 2.43 0.94 -15.77
N GLN A 379 3.05 0.05 -16.54
CA GLN A 379 3.60 -1.22 -16.06
C GLN A 379 5.07 -1.04 -15.68
N PHE A 380 5.44 -1.50 -14.49
CA PHE A 380 6.84 -1.49 -14.05
C PHE A 380 7.60 -2.67 -14.65
N SER A 381 8.84 -2.41 -15.08
CA SER A 381 9.76 -3.45 -15.58
C SER A 381 10.16 -4.43 -14.47
N ASP A 382 10.67 -5.61 -14.85
CA ASP A 382 11.18 -6.60 -13.88
C ASP A 382 12.30 -5.98 -13.02
N TYR A 383 13.16 -5.13 -13.61
CA TYR A 383 14.18 -4.37 -12.89
C TYR A 383 13.55 -3.48 -11.81
N GLN A 384 12.54 -2.68 -12.16
CA GLN A 384 11.92 -1.73 -11.24
C GLN A 384 11.15 -2.45 -10.13
N ASN A 385 10.44 -3.53 -10.45
CA ASN A 385 9.77 -4.39 -9.46
C ASN A 385 10.78 -5.00 -8.48
N TYR A 386 11.90 -5.53 -8.98
CA TYR A 386 12.97 -6.08 -8.15
C TYR A 386 13.62 -5.03 -7.26
N LYS A 387 13.93 -3.86 -7.83
CA LYS A 387 14.45 -2.72 -7.08
C LYS A 387 13.53 -2.34 -5.93
N ASN A 388 12.23 -2.14 -6.20
CA ASN A 388 11.23 -1.78 -5.19
C ASN A 388 11.09 -2.83 -4.07
N LEU A 389 11.38 -4.10 -4.35
CA LEU A 389 11.35 -5.18 -3.36
C LEU A 389 12.58 -5.16 -2.45
N VAL A 390 13.78 -4.99 -3.02
CA VAL A 390 15.06 -5.10 -2.30
C VAL A 390 15.49 -3.77 -1.67
N SER A 391 15.19 -2.63 -2.30
CA SER A 391 15.68 -1.31 -1.88
C SER A 391 14.87 -0.68 -0.74
N GLN A 392 14.07 -1.46 0.00
CA GLN A 392 13.32 -1.01 1.17
C GLN A 392 14.22 -0.89 2.42
N VAL A 393 15.44 -0.36 2.25
CA VAL A 393 16.38 -0.15 3.35
C VAL A 393 16.17 1.26 3.90
N THR A 394 15.96 1.37 5.20
CA THR A 394 15.79 2.66 5.87
C THR A 394 17.04 3.51 5.72
N LYS A 395 16.87 4.80 5.41
CA LYS A 395 17.98 5.76 5.30
C LYS A 395 18.85 5.73 6.58
N GLY A 396 20.16 5.58 6.43
CA GLY A 396 21.10 5.46 7.53
C GLY A 396 21.40 4.03 7.99
N ASP A 397 20.77 3.01 7.40
CA ASP A 397 21.14 1.61 7.64
C ASP A 397 22.57 1.31 7.11
N PRO A 398 23.40 0.53 7.84
CA PRO A 398 24.74 0.16 7.38
C PRO A 398 24.78 -0.48 5.98
N CYS A 399 23.71 -1.15 5.56
CA CYS A 399 23.59 -1.80 4.25
C CYS A 399 23.19 -0.85 3.12
N GLU A 400 22.80 0.41 3.41
CA GLU A 400 22.32 1.37 2.40
C GLU A 400 23.34 1.54 1.26
N LYS A 401 24.61 1.79 1.59
CA LYS A 401 25.70 1.93 0.59
C LYS A 401 25.89 0.67 -0.23
N TYR A 402 25.77 -0.50 0.40
CA TYR A 402 25.90 -1.78 -0.29
C TYR A 402 24.78 -1.98 -1.32
N ILE A 403 23.52 -1.73 -0.93
CA ILE A 403 22.36 -1.84 -1.81
C ILE A 403 22.41 -0.82 -2.95
N LEU A 404 22.82 0.43 -2.67
CA LEU A 404 23.00 1.45 -3.71
C LEU A 404 24.05 1.02 -4.75
N ASN A 405 25.20 0.51 -4.29
CA ASN A 405 26.24 0.02 -5.18
C ASN A 405 25.78 -1.19 -6.00
N TYR A 406 25.04 -2.11 -5.39
CA TYR A 406 24.45 -3.26 -6.07
C TYR A 406 23.54 -2.83 -7.22
N PHE A 407 22.56 -1.95 -6.94
CA PHE A 407 21.61 -1.50 -7.96
C PHE A 407 22.24 -0.61 -9.03
N SER A 408 23.32 0.11 -8.70
CA SER A 408 24.10 0.85 -9.70
C SER A 408 24.75 -0.10 -10.72
N LYS A 409 25.34 -1.21 -10.25
CA LYS A 409 25.89 -2.26 -11.14
C LYS A 409 24.81 -2.94 -11.96
N LEU A 410 23.69 -3.30 -11.33
CA LEU A 410 22.58 -3.96 -12.03
C LEU A 410 21.96 -3.04 -13.08
N TYR A 411 21.81 -1.74 -12.77
CA TYR A 411 21.29 -0.74 -13.70
C TYR A 411 22.15 -0.64 -14.97
N ALA A 412 23.48 -0.63 -14.83
CA ALA A 412 24.41 -0.59 -15.96
C ALA A 412 24.30 -1.81 -16.90
N LEU A 413 23.72 -2.92 -16.41
CA LEU A 413 23.52 -4.16 -17.16
C LEU A 413 22.05 -4.42 -17.50
N LYS A 414 21.13 -3.52 -17.12
CA LYS A 414 19.68 -3.79 -17.13
C LYS A 414 19.17 -4.22 -18.49
N ASP A 415 19.59 -3.55 -19.57
CA ASP A 415 19.09 -3.82 -20.93
C ASP A 415 19.66 -5.11 -21.53
N LYS A 416 20.73 -5.66 -20.92
CA LYS A 416 21.30 -6.96 -21.30
C LYS A 416 20.64 -8.12 -20.55
N ILE A 417 20.13 -7.85 -19.35
CA ILE A 417 19.56 -8.85 -18.44
C ILE A 417 18.04 -8.92 -18.60
N PHE A 418 17.38 -7.77 -18.52
CA PHE A 418 15.92 -7.66 -18.56
C PHE A 418 15.45 -7.32 -19.96
N LYS A 419 14.64 -8.21 -20.53
CA LYS A 419 13.95 -7.96 -21.81
C LYS A 419 12.65 -7.19 -21.64
N SER A 420 12.06 -7.22 -20.44
CA SER A 420 10.87 -6.44 -20.13
C SER A 420 11.25 -4.95 -20.03
N GLN A 421 10.57 -4.14 -20.81
CA GLN A 421 10.64 -2.69 -20.71
C GLN A 421 9.42 -2.17 -19.97
N GLU A 422 9.54 -0.98 -19.40
CA GLU A 422 8.36 -0.26 -18.95
C GLU A 422 7.46 0.02 -20.15
N SER A 423 6.17 -0.19 -19.96
CA SER A 423 5.16 0.01 -20.98
C SER A 423 3.98 0.76 -20.38
N SER A 424 3.20 1.40 -21.24
CA SER A 424 1.98 2.10 -20.86
C SER A 424 0.82 1.59 -21.69
N LEU A 425 -0.31 1.34 -21.04
CA LEU A 425 -1.58 1.03 -21.66
C LEU A 425 -2.53 2.21 -21.45
N GLY A 426 -3.15 2.70 -22.52
CA GLY A 426 -4.24 3.68 -22.44
C GLY A 426 -5.58 2.96 -22.57
N ILE A 427 -6.54 3.27 -21.70
CA ILE A 427 -7.89 2.69 -21.70
C ILE A 427 -8.90 3.82 -21.57
N THR A 428 -9.85 3.89 -22.50
CA THR A 428 -11.03 4.75 -22.47
C THR A 428 -12.29 3.93 -22.19
N GLU A 429 -13.42 4.59 -21.99
CA GLU A 429 -14.72 3.90 -21.84
C GLU A 429 -15.09 3.08 -23.08
N TYR A 430 -14.73 3.56 -24.28
CA TYR A 430 -14.93 2.82 -25.53
C TYR A 430 -14.19 1.48 -25.51
N ASP A 431 -12.93 1.48 -25.08
CA ASP A 431 -12.11 0.27 -25.02
C ASP A 431 -12.69 -0.76 -24.03
N ILE A 432 -13.26 -0.31 -22.90
CA ILE A 432 -13.94 -1.20 -21.94
C ILE A 432 -15.17 -1.84 -22.58
N ASN A 433 -15.99 -1.07 -23.30
CA ASN A 433 -17.17 -1.58 -23.98
C ASN A 433 -16.83 -2.57 -25.11
N GLU A 434 -15.76 -2.31 -25.87
CA GLU A 434 -15.23 -3.24 -26.86
C GLU A 434 -14.75 -4.54 -26.20
N TYR A 435 -14.00 -4.43 -25.10
CA TYR A 435 -13.55 -5.58 -24.33
C TYR A 435 -14.70 -6.42 -23.79
N LEU A 436 -15.74 -5.79 -23.23
CA LEU A 436 -16.95 -6.48 -22.73
C LEU A 436 -17.69 -7.26 -23.83
N SER A 437 -17.58 -6.81 -25.08
CA SER A 437 -18.16 -7.47 -26.25
C SER A 437 -17.21 -8.47 -26.91
N SER A 438 -15.99 -8.62 -26.39
CA SER A 438 -14.94 -9.42 -27.03
C SER A 438 -15.06 -10.92 -26.70
N PRO A 439 -14.59 -11.80 -27.61
CA PRO A 439 -14.45 -13.24 -27.32
C PRO A 439 -13.53 -13.52 -26.12
N THR A 440 -12.60 -12.60 -25.83
CA THR A 440 -11.68 -12.71 -24.68
C THR A 440 -12.46 -12.63 -23.37
N PHE A 441 -13.34 -11.65 -23.22
CA PHE A 441 -14.15 -11.50 -22.01
C PHE A 441 -15.15 -12.65 -21.85
N GLU A 442 -15.79 -13.10 -22.94
CA GLU A 442 -16.66 -14.28 -22.90
C GLU A 442 -15.92 -15.54 -22.41
N LYS A 443 -14.67 -15.73 -22.84
CA LYS A 443 -13.82 -16.86 -22.41
C LYS A 443 -13.49 -16.76 -20.93
N ILE A 444 -13.18 -15.56 -20.43
CA ILE A 444 -12.91 -15.30 -19.02
C ILE A 444 -14.15 -15.64 -18.18
N LEU A 445 -15.32 -15.16 -18.59
CA LEU A 445 -16.58 -15.40 -17.89
C LEU A 445 -16.94 -16.88 -17.81
N LYS A 446 -16.72 -17.64 -18.89
CA LYS A 446 -16.92 -19.10 -18.91
C LYS A 446 -15.94 -19.81 -17.97
N THR A 447 -14.68 -19.39 -17.96
CA THR A 447 -13.63 -19.97 -17.11
C THR A 447 -13.95 -19.72 -15.63
N SER A 448 -14.30 -18.49 -15.26
CA SER A 448 -14.64 -18.15 -13.86
C SER A 448 -15.87 -18.89 -13.34
N LYS A 449 -16.86 -19.14 -14.20
CA LYS A 449 -18.06 -19.92 -13.81
C LYS A 449 -17.71 -21.38 -13.53
N LYS A 450 -16.91 -22.00 -14.41
CA LYS A 450 -16.42 -23.36 -14.23
C LYS A 450 -15.58 -23.53 -12.96
N ASP A 451 -14.70 -22.56 -12.68
CA ASP A 451 -13.88 -22.59 -11.46
C ASP A 451 -14.73 -22.47 -10.19
N LYS A 452 -15.83 -21.68 -10.21
CA LYS A 452 -16.79 -21.60 -9.09
C LYS A 452 -17.53 -22.93 -8.88
N GLU A 453 -17.96 -23.60 -9.95
CA GLU A 453 -18.62 -24.91 -9.88
C GLU A 453 -17.71 -26.03 -9.37
N LEU A 454 -16.39 -25.94 -9.58
CA LEU A 454 -15.38 -26.90 -9.08
C LEU A 454 -14.89 -26.62 -7.65
N SER A 455 -15.35 -25.51 -7.07
CA SER A 455 -15.02 -25.06 -5.70
C SER A 455 -16.15 -25.26 -4.69
N LEU A 456 -17.35 -25.60 -5.19
CA LEU A 456 -18.52 -26.08 -4.45
C LEU A 456 -18.54 -27.61 -4.51
#